data_AF-A0A8I1NX44-F1
#
_entry.id   AF-A0A8I1NX44-F1
#
_cell.length_a   1.000
_cell.length_b   1.000
_cell.length_c   1.000
_cell.angle_alpha   90.00
_cell.angle_beta   90.00
_cell.angle_gamma   90.00
#
_symmetry.space_group_name_H-M   'P 1'
#
loop_
_entity.id
_entity.type
_entity.pdbx_description
1 polymer ?
#
loop_
_entity_poly.entity_id
_entity_poly.type
_entity_poly.pdbx_seq_one_letter_code
_entity_poly.pdbx_strand_id
1 'polypeptide(L)'
;MRTIIGMTISALAMAAPAWAADGAAQKPGGVDPDVIACQKVTAAEMERFIGAPATIRETSANLCSWQGGKADAYAQVMYFAGENQGVPAGQERAYFDQMIEGQKTQAKPGEIVEVPGVGDSAWGLKLGRNETDYYAVYLFKGTDNVTITTNGIGYDATVEMARLAASRM
;
A
#
# COMPACT_ATOMS: atom_id res chain seq x y z
N MET A 1 -43.72 64.34 -5.48
CA MET A 1 -44.89 64.06 -6.34
C MET A 1 -44.50 62.94 -7.31
N ARG A 2 -45.40 61.97 -7.51
CA ARG A 2 -45.43 60.94 -8.58
C ARG A 2 -44.59 59.66 -8.42
N THR A 3 -45.27 58.68 -7.83
CA THR A 3 -45.32 57.24 -8.12
C THR A 3 -45.26 56.90 -9.61
N ILE A 4 -44.43 55.91 -10.00
CA ILE A 4 -44.60 55.00 -11.17
C ILE A 4 -43.92 53.65 -10.81
N ILE A 5 -44.67 52.59 -10.47
CA ILE A 5 -44.90 51.35 -11.27
C ILE A 5 -43.56 50.66 -11.61
N GLY A 6 -43.19 49.54 -10.98
CA GLY A 6 -43.86 48.25 -11.13
C GLY A 6 -43.18 47.44 -12.25
N MET A 7 -42.12 46.69 -11.93
CA MET A 7 -41.58 45.64 -12.79
C MET A 7 -41.19 44.45 -11.91
N THR A 8 -42.09 43.47 -11.89
CA THR A 8 -41.87 42.09 -11.44
C THR A 8 -40.74 41.47 -12.24
N ILE A 9 -39.60 41.22 -11.59
CA ILE A 9 -38.58 40.31 -12.10
C ILE A 9 -38.97 38.91 -11.61
N SER A 10 -39.63 38.15 -12.48
CA SER A 10 -39.71 36.70 -12.34
C SER A 10 -38.32 36.13 -12.62
N ALA A 11 -37.51 35.97 -11.57
CA ALA A 11 -36.31 35.15 -11.66
C ALA A 11 -36.75 33.69 -11.75
N LEU A 12 -36.72 33.13 -12.96
CA LEU A 12 -36.74 31.68 -13.15
C LEU A 12 -35.55 31.11 -12.39
N ALA A 13 -35.82 30.40 -11.29
CA ALA A 13 -34.87 29.51 -10.66
C ALA A 13 -34.52 28.41 -11.65
N MET A 14 -33.43 28.59 -12.40
CA MET A 14 -32.75 27.47 -13.02
C MET A 14 -32.15 26.64 -11.89
N ALA A 15 -32.91 25.63 -11.46
CA ALA A 15 -32.38 24.54 -10.66
C ALA A 15 -31.33 23.82 -11.53
N ALA A 16 -30.08 24.29 -11.43
CA ALA A 16 -28.96 23.42 -11.70
C ALA A 16 -29.14 22.20 -10.79
N PRO A 17 -28.97 20.96 -11.27
CA PRO A 17 -28.79 19.86 -10.36
C PRO A 17 -27.52 20.19 -9.58
N ALA A 18 -27.71 20.61 -8.33
CA ALA A 18 -26.69 20.45 -7.34
C ALA A 18 -26.45 18.94 -7.29
N TRP A 19 -25.45 18.47 -8.04
CA TRP A 19 -24.78 17.24 -7.67
C TRP A 19 -24.29 17.50 -6.27
N ALA A 20 -25.10 17.08 -5.29
CA ALA A 20 -24.61 16.72 -4.00
C ALA A 20 -23.49 15.73 -4.29
N ALA A 21 -22.25 16.23 -4.27
CA ALA A 21 -21.16 15.42 -3.80
C ALA A 21 -21.56 15.06 -2.37
N ASP A 22 -22.38 14.01 -2.25
CA ASP A 22 -22.61 13.33 -1.00
C ASP A 22 -21.22 12.90 -0.58
N GLY A 23 -20.62 13.72 0.26
CA GLY A 23 -19.45 13.41 1.07
C GLY A 23 -19.84 12.35 2.09
N ALA A 24 -20.47 11.27 1.63
CA ALA A 24 -20.48 10.00 2.29
C ALA A 24 -19.00 9.63 2.38
N ALA A 25 -18.38 10.03 3.48
CA ALA A 25 -17.18 9.42 3.98
C ALA A 25 -17.43 7.92 3.84
N GLN A 26 -16.71 7.31 2.91
CA GLN A 26 -16.77 5.87 2.72
C GLN A 26 -16.56 5.29 4.11
N LYS A 27 -17.56 4.54 4.61
CA LYS A 27 -17.41 3.84 5.89
C LYS A 27 -16.02 3.20 5.85
N PRO A 28 -15.17 3.38 6.88
CA PRO A 28 -13.96 2.59 6.97
C PRO A 28 -14.41 1.15 6.79
N GLY A 29 -13.98 0.51 5.71
CA GLY A 29 -14.24 -0.91 5.54
C GLY A 29 -13.80 -1.58 6.83
N GLY A 30 -14.62 -2.48 7.38
CA GLY A 30 -14.18 -3.27 8.51
C GLY A 30 -12.85 -3.95 8.17
N VAL A 31 -12.02 -4.18 9.18
CA VAL A 31 -10.82 -5.00 9.02
C VAL A 31 -11.25 -6.40 8.57
N ASP A 32 -10.72 -6.86 7.44
CA ASP A 32 -10.95 -8.18 6.87
C ASP A 32 -9.62 -8.99 6.89
N PRO A 33 -9.41 -9.88 7.86
CA PRO A 33 -8.18 -10.66 7.96
C PRO A 33 -8.00 -11.68 6.83
N ASP A 34 -9.05 -11.94 6.04
CA ASP A 34 -9.04 -12.96 4.99
C ASP A 34 -8.56 -12.41 3.64
N VAL A 35 -8.27 -11.10 3.54
CA VAL A 35 -7.66 -10.54 2.31
C VAL A 35 -6.30 -11.19 2.06
N ILE A 36 -6.02 -11.47 0.78
CA ILE A 36 -4.83 -12.24 0.37
C ILE A 36 -3.52 -11.64 0.89
N ALA A 37 -3.45 -10.31 1.05
CA ALA A 37 -2.30 -9.62 1.62
C ALA A 37 -2.04 -10.03 3.08
N CYS A 38 -3.08 -10.20 3.90
CA CYS A 38 -2.95 -10.66 5.29
C CYS A 38 -2.47 -12.13 5.39
N GLN A 39 -2.66 -12.91 4.33
CA GLN A 39 -2.27 -14.33 4.30
C GLN A 39 -0.79 -14.53 3.95
N LYS A 40 -0.09 -13.51 3.42
CA LYS A 40 1.33 -13.65 3.02
C LYS A 40 2.26 -13.68 4.22
N VAL A 41 1.89 -13.06 5.33
CA VAL A 41 2.62 -13.22 6.60
C VAL A 41 1.62 -13.31 7.75
N THR A 42 1.73 -14.37 8.54
CA THR A 42 0.76 -14.67 9.59
C THR A 42 0.88 -13.72 10.78
N ALA A 43 -0.17 -13.61 11.59
CA ALA A 43 -0.13 -12.81 12.83
C ALA A 43 1.01 -13.24 13.76
N ALA A 44 1.19 -14.55 13.99
CA ALA A 44 2.26 -15.07 14.84
C ALA A 44 3.66 -14.73 14.30
N GLU A 45 3.82 -14.69 12.97
CA GLU A 45 5.07 -14.23 12.35
C GLU A 45 5.24 -12.73 12.48
N MET A 46 4.19 -11.93 12.30
CA MET A 46 4.23 -10.48 12.58
C MET A 46 4.71 -10.21 14.00
N GLU A 47 4.19 -10.91 15.00
CA GLU A 47 4.58 -10.70 16.40
C GLU A 47 6.07 -10.86 16.65
N ARG A 48 6.76 -11.73 15.89
CA ARG A 48 8.21 -11.90 15.97
C ARG A 48 8.95 -10.63 15.53
N PHE A 49 8.38 -9.87 14.61
CA PHE A 49 8.99 -8.66 14.04
C PHE A 49 8.54 -7.39 14.75
N ILE A 50 7.24 -7.12 14.78
CA ILE A 50 6.65 -5.87 15.29
C ILE A 50 6.21 -5.95 16.76
N GLY A 51 6.33 -7.12 17.40
CA GLY A 51 5.99 -7.34 18.81
C GLY A 51 4.52 -7.72 19.04
N ALA A 52 4.27 -8.48 20.11
CA ALA A 52 2.93 -8.91 20.49
C ALA A 52 2.19 -7.86 21.35
N PRO A 53 0.86 -7.72 21.18
CA PRO A 53 0.05 -8.37 20.16
C PRO A 53 0.20 -7.69 18.80
N ALA A 54 0.24 -8.47 17.71
CA ALA A 54 0.15 -7.91 16.35
C ALA A 54 -1.33 -7.77 15.95
N THR A 55 -1.77 -6.53 15.70
CA THR A 55 -3.15 -6.20 15.38
C THR A 55 -3.26 -5.60 13.98
N ILE A 56 -4.18 -6.11 13.17
CA ILE A 56 -4.48 -5.53 11.86
C ILE A 56 -5.15 -4.17 12.06
N ARG A 57 -4.65 -3.14 11.37
CA ARG A 57 -5.15 -1.76 11.45
C ARG A 57 -6.00 -1.38 10.25
N GLU A 58 -5.62 -1.82 9.07
CA GLU A 58 -6.28 -1.48 7.82
C GLU A 58 -6.15 -2.63 6.84
N THR A 59 -7.23 -2.86 6.09
CA THR A 59 -7.27 -3.84 5.00
C THR A 59 -7.94 -3.22 3.79
N SER A 60 -7.43 -3.56 2.61
CA SER A 60 -8.10 -3.31 1.32
C SER A 60 -7.97 -4.57 0.46
N ALA A 61 -8.43 -4.51 -0.79
CA ALA A 61 -8.30 -5.63 -1.73
C ALA A 61 -6.85 -6.14 -1.88
N ASN A 62 -5.87 -5.26 -1.71
CA ASN A 62 -4.44 -5.56 -1.91
C ASN A 62 -3.57 -5.25 -0.69
N LEU A 63 -4.09 -4.59 0.35
CA LEU A 63 -3.31 -4.13 1.51
C LEU A 63 -3.73 -4.88 2.78
N CYS A 64 -2.75 -5.21 3.61
CA CYS A 64 -2.94 -5.55 5.00
C CYS A 64 -1.89 -4.82 5.85
N SER A 65 -2.32 -3.93 6.74
CA SER A 65 -1.44 -3.19 7.65
C SER A 65 -1.57 -3.70 9.07
N TRP A 66 -0.43 -3.80 9.76
CA TRP A 66 -0.30 -4.34 11.10
C TRP A 66 0.42 -3.34 11.99
N GLN A 67 -0.03 -3.25 13.24
CA GLN A 67 0.71 -2.60 14.32
C GLN A 67 0.98 -3.62 15.42
N GLY A 68 2.21 -3.65 15.91
CA GLY A 68 2.63 -4.55 16.98
C GLY A 68 2.84 -3.82 18.31
N GLY A 69 3.27 -4.59 19.32
CA GLY A 69 3.55 -4.07 20.65
C GLY A 69 4.89 -3.32 20.80
N LYS A 70 5.80 -3.40 19.83
CA LYS A 70 7.03 -2.58 19.84
C LYS A 70 6.67 -1.13 19.51
N ALA A 71 7.26 -0.19 20.24
CA ALA A 71 7.06 1.24 20.00
C ALA A 71 7.41 1.59 18.54
N ASP A 72 6.51 2.34 17.90
CA ASP A 72 6.62 2.82 16.51
C ASP A 72 6.76 1.74 15.43
N ALA A 73 6.64 0.45 15.79
CA ALA A 73 6.78 -0.65 14.85
C ALA A 73 5.46 -0.93 14.11
N TYR A 74 5.52 -0.90 12.79
CA TYR A 74 4.43 -1.34 11.93
C TYR A 74 4.95 -2.12 10.75
N ALA A 75 4.05 -2.88 10.13
CA ALA A 75 4.30 -3.55 8.88
C ALA A 75 3.09 -3.43 7.96
N GLN A 76 3.34 -3.35 6.66
CA GLN A 76 2.34 -3.37 5.62
C GLN A 76 2.73 -4.42 4.59
N VAL A 77 1.75 -5.21 4.19
CA VAL A 77 1.86 -6.13 3.06
C VAL A 77 0.95 -5.60 1.97
N MET A 78 1.51 -5.28 0.82
CA MET A 78 0.76 -5.00 -0.40
C MET A 78 0.97 -6.15 -1.38
N TYR A 79 -0.09 -6.85 -1.74
CA TYR A 79 -0.07 -7.95 -2.70
C TYR A 79 -0.79 -7.57 -3.98
N PHE A 80 -0.13 -7.77 -5.11
CA PHE A 80 -0.68 -7.50 -6.43
C PHE A 80 -0.56 -8.75 -7.29
N ALA A 81 -1.70 -9.38 -7.56
CA ALA A 81 -1.77 -10.42 -8.59
C ALA A 81 -1.56 -9.79 -9.96
N GLY A 82 -0.79 -10.46 -10.83
CA GLY A 82 -0.50 -9.95 -12.18
C GLY A 82 -1.76 -9.56 -12.96
N GLU A 83 -2.81 -10.40 -12.88
CA GLU A 83 -4.10 -10.17 -13.53
C GLU A 83 -4.86 -8.94 -13.01
N ASN A 84 -4.67 -8.56 -11.74
CA ASN A 84 -5.39 -7.47 -11.09
C ASN A 84 -4.76 -6.08 -11.33
N GLN A 85 -3.58 -6.04 -11.95
CA GLN A 85 -2.90 -4.79 -12.32
C GLN A 85 -3.28 -4.31 -13.74
N GLY A 86 -4.16 -5.02 -14.44
CA GLY A 86 -4.42 -4.76 -15.86
C GLY A 86 -3.17 -4.95 -16.73
N VAL A 87 -2.18 -5.71 -16.24
CA VAL A 87 -0.96 -6.03 -16.97
C VAL A 87 -1.28 -7.17 -17.95
N PRO A 88 -0.96 -7.02 -19.25
CA PRO A 88 -1.17 -8.10 -20.20
C PRO A 88 -0.40 -9.36 -19.81
N ALA A 89 -1.00 -10.52 -20.02
CA ALA A 89 -0.36 -11.80 -19.73
C ALA A 89 1.02 -11.90 -20.40
N GLY A 90 2.04 -12.22 -19.60
CA GLY A 90 3.43 -12.31 -20.04
C GLY A 90 4.22 -10.99 -19.97
N GLN A 91 3.61 -9.89 -19.53
CA GLN A 91 4.26 -8.59 -19.31
C GLN A 91 4.52 -8.27 -17.84
N GLU A 92 4.15 -9.15 -16.91
CA GLU A 92 4.22 -8.93 -15.46
C GLU A 92 5.64 -8.66 -15.00
N ARG A 93 6.60 -9.42 -15.55
CA ARG A 93 8.02 -9.20 -15.28
C ARG A 93 8.51 -7.84 -15.75
N ALA A 94 8.17 -7.45 -16.98
CA ALA A 94 8.58 -6.17 -17.54
C ALA A 94 7.98 -5.00 -16.75
N TYR A 95 6.73 -5.14 -16.31
CA TYR A 95 6.07 -4.16 -15.45
C TYR A 95 6.77 -4.04 -14.09
N PHE A 96 7.13 -5.16 -13.46
CA PHE A 96 7.89 -5.16 -12.22
C PHE A 96 9.26 -4.48 -12.39
N ASP A 97 10.01 -4.82 -13.44
CA ASP A 97 11.30 -4.21 -13.71
C ASP A 97 11.17 -2.68 -13.92
N GLN A 98 10.13 -2.23 -14.64
CA GLN A 98 9.84 -0.80 -14.81
C GLN A 98 9.51 -0.11 -13.47
N MET A 99 8.74 -0.76 -12.60
CA MET A 99 8.44 -0.24 -11.26
C MET A 99 9.73 -0.05 -10.46
N ILE A 100 10.64 -1.03 -10.48
CA ILE A 100 11.93 -0.95 -9.79
C ILE A 100 12.80 0.17 -10.33
N GLU A 101 12.87 0.36 -11.66
CA GLU A 101 13.60 1.49 -12.25
C GLU A 101 12.99 2.84 -11.83
N GLY A 102 11.66 2.90 -11.69
CA GLY A 102 10.98 4.04 -11.07
C GLY A 102 11.44 4.31 -9.63
N GLN A 103 11.55 3.28 -8.81
CA GLN A 103 12.05 3.40 -7.43
C GLN A 103 13.52 3.85 -7.39
N LYS A 104 14.38 3.29 -8.24
CA LYS A 104 15.80 3.69 -8.36
C LYS A 104 15.96 5.15 -8.77
N THR A 105 15.07 5.66 -9.61
CA THR A 105 15.07 7.07 -10.04
C THR A 105 14.69 8.02 -8.91
N GLN A 106 13.81 7.59 -8.00
CA GLN A 106 13.33 8.40 -6.87
C GLN A 106 14.25 8.33 -5.65
N ALA A 107 14.90 7.20 -5.42
CA ALA A 107 15.82 6.99 -4.31
C ALA A 107 17.23 7.55 -4.62
N LYS A 108 18.06 7.74 -3.58
CA LYS A 108 19.46 8.12 -3.82
C LYS A 108 20.23 6.93 -4.41
N PRO A 109 21.32 7.19 -5.17
CA PRO A 109 22.16 6.12 -5.69
C PRO A 109 22.60 5.15 -4.59
N GLY A 110 22.32 3.86 -4.80
CA GLY A 110 22.67 2.78 -3.86
C GLY A 110 21.66 2.51 -2.75
N GLU A 111 20.55 3.25 -2.64
CA GLU A 111 19.50 2.97 -1.64
C GLU A 111 18.54 1.86 -2.09
N ILE A 112 18.36 1.64 -3.39
CA ILE A 112 17.65 0.47 -3.92
C ILE A 112 18.68 -0.61 -4.27
N VAL A 113 18.66 -1.71 -3.52
CA VAL A 113 19.64 -2.80 -3.64
C VAL A 113 18.94 -4.11 -3.92
N GLU A 114 19.59 -5.02 -4.65
CA GLU A 114 19.07 -6.36 -4.88
C GLU A 114 19.01 -7.15 -3.56
N VAL A 115 17.99 -8.01 -3.41
CA VAL A 115 17.81 -8.88 -2.25
C VAL A 115 17.83 -10.34 -2.70
N PRO A 116 19.00 -11.00 -2.68
CA PRO A 116 19.12 -12.38 -3.13
C PRO A 116 18.27 -13.35 -2.31
N GLY A 117 17.72 -14.36 -3.00
CA GLY A 117 16.97 -15.46 -2.36
C GLY A 117 15.56 -15.10 -1.90
N VAL A 118 14.98 -14.00 -2.42
CA VAL A 118 13.59 -13.61 -2.17
C VAL A 118 12.82 -13.60 -3.49
N GLY A 119 11.86 -14.52 -3.64
CA GLY A 119 11.11 -14.69 -4.89
C GLY A 119 12.00 -15.04 -6.07
N ASP A 120 11.53 -14.73 -7.28
CA ASP A 120 12.32 -14.83 -8.52
C ASP A 120 13.21 -13.59 -8.71
N SER A 121 12.77 -12.44 -8.16
CA SER A 121 13.55 -11.20 -8.08
C SER A 121 13.04 -10.34 -6.93
N ALA A 122 13.95 -9.67 -6.22
CA ALA A 122 13.58 -8.71 -5.20
C ALA A 122 14.59 -7.58 -5.05
N TRP A 123 14.08 -6.42 -4.65
CA TRP A 123 14.83 -5.19 -4.45
C TRP A 123 14.37 -4.54 -3.15
N GLY A 124 15.30 -4.07 -2.33
CA GLY A 124 15.02 -3.43 -1.07
C GLY A 124 15.45 -1.98 -1.07
N LEU A 125 14.60 -1.11 -0.52
CA LEU A 125 14.96 0.23 -0.11
C LEU A 125 15.68 0.16 1.23
N LYS A 126 16.99 0.36 1.22
CA LYS A 126 17.87 0.34 2.39
C LYS A 126 18.40 1.74 2.68
N LEU A 127 17.78 2.41 3.64
CA LEU A 127 18.21 3.72 4.09
C LEU A 127 19.44 3.59 5.01
N GLY A 128 20.49 4.35 4.70
CA GLY A 128 21.82 4.16 5.29
C GLY A 128 21.99 4.63 6.74
N ARG A 129 21.04 5.38 7.31
CA ARG A 129 21.15 5.96 8.66
C ARG A 129 19.78 6.30 9.28
N ASN A 130 19.10 5.32 9.84
CA ASN A 130 18.32 5.46 11.09
C ASN A 130 17.62 4.13 11.45
N GLU A 131 17.86 3.66 12.68
CA GLU A 131 17.32 2.38 13.18
C GLU A 131 15.80 2.43 13.41
N THR A 132 15.18 3.62 13.36
CA THR A 132 13.73 3.82 13.39
C THR A 132 13.10 3.97 12.00
N ASP A 133 13.85 3.77 10.91
CA ASP A 133 13.42 4.14 9.56
C ASP A 133 12.37 3.22 8.93
N TYR A 134 11.71 3.83 7.95
CA TYR A 134 10.94 3.20 6.89
C TYR A 134 11.85 2.33 6.00
N TYR A 135 11.49 1.06 5.83
CA TYR A 135 12.12 0.16 4.86
C TYR A 135 11.06 -0.45 3.95
N ALA A 136 11.47 -0.79 2.73
CA ALA A 136 10.61 -1.51 1.79
C ALA A 136 11.37 -2.64 1.11
N VAL A 137 10.70 -3.75 0.84
CA VAL A 137 11.17 -4.81 -0.06
C VAL A 137 10.09 -5.07 -1.09
N TYR A 138 10.44 -4.83 -2.35
CA TYR A 138 9.66 -5.13 -3.53
C TYR A 138 10.09 -6.49 -4.05
N LEU A 139 9.17 -7.43 -4.22
CA LEU A 139 9.50 -8.78 -4.69
C LEU A 139 8.52 -9.25 -5.76
N PHE A 140 9.02 -10.06 -6.66
CA PHE A 140 8.31 -10.66 -7.78
C PHE A 140 8.47 -12.17 -7.73
N LYS A 141 7.38 -12.91 -7.97
CA LYS A 141 7.41 -14.36 -8.11
C LYS A 141 6.28 -14.85 -9.01
N GLY A 142 6.62 -15.65 -10.01
CA GLY A 142 5.66 -16.12 -11.02
C GLY A 142 5.13 -14.95 -11.85
N THR A 143 3.90 -14.53 -11.57
CA THR A 143 3.22 -13.38 -12.20
C THR A 143 2.89 -12.28 -11.21
N ASP A 144 3.14 -12.50 -9.92
CA ASP A 144 2.67 -11.64 -8.85
C ASP A 144 3.81 -10.83 -8.26
N ASN A 145 3.45 -9.70 -7.66
CA ASN A 145 4.40 -8.94 -6.85
C ASN A 145 3.84 -8.61 -5.48
N VAL A 146 4.76 -8.51 -4.52
CA VAL A 146 4.49 -8.08 -3.14
C VAL A 146 5.42 -6.94 -2.79
N THR A 147 4.89 -5.94 -2.11
CA THR A 147 5.69 -4.94 -1.40
C THR A 147 5.49 -5.13 0.10
N ILE A 148 6.59 -5.34 0.81
CA ILE A 148 6.64 -5.30 2.27
C ILE A 148 7.19 -3.96 2.67
N THR A 149 6.43 -3.20 3.45
CA THR A 149 6.85 -1.91 4.00
C THR A 149 6.83 -1.99 5.52
N THR A 150 7.85 -1.47 6.18
CA THR A 150 7.96 -1.55 7.64
C THR A 150 8.55 -0.29 8.22
N ASN A 151 8.39 -0.12 9.53
CA ASN A 151 9.06 0.91 10.32
C ASN A 151 9.45 0.34 11.67
N GLY A 152 10.54 0.84 12.26
CA GLY A 152 10.93 0.51 13.63
C GLY A 152 11.42 -0.93 13.87
N ILE A 153 11.63 -1.72 12.81
CA ILE A 153 12.13 -3.11 12.92
C ILE A 153 13.43 -3.39 12.16
N GLY A 154 13.89 -2.44 11.34
CA GLY A 154 15.11 -2.56 10.56
C GLY A 154 14.97 -3.29 9.22
N TYR A 155 15.98 -3.12 8.38
CA TYR A 155 16.02 -3.67 7.02
C TYR A 155 16.01 -5.20 6.99
N ASP A 156 16.83 -5.86 7.82
CA ASP A 156 16.96 -7.32 7.79
C ASP A 156 15.65 -8.01 8.17
N ALA A 157 14.93 -7.49 9.17
CA ALA A 157 13.60 -7.98 9.53
C ALA A 157 12.58 -7.81 8.39
N THR A 158 12.67 -6.71 7.65
CA THR A 158 11.85 -6.46 6.45
C THR A 158 12.13 -7.48 5.36
N VAL A 159 13.40 -7.82 5.14
CA VAL A 159 13.82 -8.87 4.20
C VAL A 159 13.31 -10.24 4.63
N GLU A 160 13.37 -10.60 5.92
CA GLU A 160 12.82 -11.87 6.40
C GLU A 160 11.29 -11.95 6.20
N MET A 161 10.58 -10.86 6.46
CA MET A 161 9.14 -10.78 6.15
C MET A 161 8.85 -10.97 4.67
N ALA A 162 9.66 -10.39 3.80
CA ALA A 162 9.57 -10.60 2.36
C ALA A 162 9.83 -12.05 1.95
N ARG A 163 10.76 -12.76 2.60
CA ARG A 163 10.97 -14.20 2.38
C ARG A 163 9.74 -15.02 2.76
N LEU A 164 9.15 -14.72 3.91
CA LEU A 164 7.92 -15.37 4.35
C LEU A 164 6.79 -15.16 3.35
N ALA A 165 6.60 -13.92 2.87
CA ALA A 165 5.63 -13.60 1.84
C ALA A 165 5.90 -14.37 0.53
N ALA A 166 7.14 -14.37 0.04
CA ALA A 166 7.54 -15.07 -1.18
C ALA A 166 7.38 -16.60 -1.09
N SER A 167 7.46 -17.18 0.10
CA SER A 167 7.20 -18.62 0.32
C SER A 167 5.73 -19.02 0.16
N ARG A 168 4.82 -18.03 0.19
CA ARG A 168 3.35 -18.19 0.08
C ARG A 168 2.77 -17.58 -1.20
N MET A 169 3.65 -17.28 -2.15
CA MET A 169 3.34 -16.94 -3.54
C MET A 169 3.68 -18.15 -4.39
#